data_AF-A0A942QLA4-F1
#
_entry.id   AF-A0A942QLA4-F1
#
_cell.length_a   1.000
_cell.length_b   1.000
_cell.length_c   1.000
_cell.angle_alpha   90.00
_cell.angle_beta   90.00
_cell.angle_gamma   90.00
#
_symmetry.space_group_name_H-M   'P 1'
#
loop_
_entity.id
_entity.type
_entity.pdbx_description
1 polymer ?
#
loop_
_entity_poly.entity_id
_entity_poly.type
_entity_poly.pdbx_seq_one_letter_code
_entity_poly.pdbx_strand_id
1 'polypeptide(L)'
;MRIVDNTTTLLGDDMKRELAGASKCRIAAACFSIYAFDALKSELGRLKEFEFIFTSPTFVPNGAVDRLKKERREFFIPLARPEGALSGSEFEIQLRNKMTQRAVARECAEWIRKRARFKSNATAAPMQQFAHIQKSGTETAYMPLSGFTAVDLGYQR
;
A
#
# COMPACT_ATOMS: atom_id res chain seq x y z
N MET A 1 12.86 -21.04 5.64
CA MET A 1 11.93 -19.95 6.03
C MET A 1 12.78 -18.83 6.59
N ARG A 2 12.79 -17.65 5.96
CA ARG A 2 13.64 -16.52 6.36
C ARG A 2 12.78 -15.53 7.15
N ILE A 3 13.23 -15.12 8.32
CA ILE A 3 12.53 -14.13 9.16
C ILE A 3 13.08 -12.74 8.83
N VAL A 4 12.18 -11.78 8.62
CA VAL A 4 12.51 -10.38 8.36
C VAL A 4 12.09 -9.58 9.59
N ASP A 5 13.03 -8.85 10.18
CA ASP A 5 12.85 -8.15 11.46
C ASP A 5 12.84 -6.62 11.32
N ASN A 6 13.04 -6.07 10.11
CA ASN A 6 13.21 -4.64 9.86
C ASN A 6 14.26 -3.98 10.78
N THR A 7 15.25 -4.75 11.25
CA THR A 7 16.38 -4.25 12.02
C THR A 7 17.71 -4.66 11.40
N THR A 8 17.87 -5.95 11.06
CA THR A 8 19.06 -6.47 10.37
C THR A 8 18.79 -6.68 8.89
N THR A 9 17.59 -7.14 8.55
CA THR A 9 17.13 -7.29 7.16
C THR A 9 15.86 -6.48 6.99
N LEU A 10 15.92 -5.46 6.13
CA LEU A 10 14.75 -4.66 5.77
C LEU A 10 13.89 -5.41 4.76
N LEU A 11 12.57 -5.38 4.98
CA LEU A 11 11.60 -5.97 4.06
C LEU A 11 11.70 -5.33 2.67
N GLY A 12 11.84 -4.01 2.61
CA GLY A 12 11.96 -3.29 1.34
C GLY A 12 13.15 -3.75 0.51
N ASP A 13 14.31 -3.97 1.13
CA ASP A 13 15.51 -4.39 0.42
C ASP A 13 15.44 -5.84 -0.06
N ASP A 14 14.79 -6.71 0.70
CA ASP A 14 14.52 -8.08 0.26
C ASP A 14 13.52 -8.10 -0.89
N MET A 15 12.42 -7.32 -0.78
CA MET A 15 11.46 -7.16 -1.87
C MET A 15 12.10 -6.60 -3.14
N LYS A 16 13.05 -5.65 -3.05
CA LYS A 16 13.80 -5.16 -4.22
C LYS A 16 14.52 -6.27 -4.96
N ARG A 17 15.18 -7.17 -4.23
CA ARG A 17 15.89 -8.31 -4.82
C ARG A 17 14.94 -9.29 -5.48
N GLU A 18 13.82 -9.59 -4.83
CA GLU A 18 12.84 -10.53 -5.36
C GLU A 18 12.07 -9.95 -6.56
N LEU A 19 11.78 -8.65 -6.55
CA LEU A 19 11.17 -7.95 -7.67
C LEU A 19 12.13 -7.85 -8.88
N ALA A 20 13.43 -7.96 -8.67
CA ALA A 20 14.41 -7.97 -9.76
C ALA A 20 14.26 -9.25 -10.61
N GLY A 21 13.67 -9.06 -11.80
CA GLY A 21 13.34 -10.15 -12.73
C GLY A 21 11.99 -10.81 -12.46
N ALA A 22 11.18 -10.28 -11.54
CA ALA A 22 9.80 -10.71 -11.36
C ALA A 22 8.92 -10.24 -12.52
N SER A 23 7.88 -11.00 -12.81
CA SER A 23 6.91 -10.67 -13.86
C SER A 23 5.63 -10.06 -13.28
N LYS A 24 5.20 -10.56 -12.11
CA LYS A 24 3.94 -10.21 -11.47
C LYS A 24 4.12 -10.11 -9.96
N CYS A 25 3.49 -9.11 -9.35
CA CYS A 25 3.43 -8.94 -7.91
C CYS A 25 1.96 -8.80 -7.48
N ARG A 26 1.57 -9.54 -6.44
CA ARG A 26 0.24 -9.50 -5.85
C ARG A 26 0.36 -9.15 -4.38
N ILE A 27 -0.40 -8.16 -3.90
CA ILE A 27 -0.36 -7.72 -2.51
C ILE A 27 -1.78 -7.63 -1.96
N ALA A 28 -2.01 -8.23 -0.81
CA ALA A 28 -3.22 -8.09 -0.01
C ALA A 28 -2.85 -7.40 1.30
N ALA A 29 -3.24 -6.13 1.46
CA ALA A 29 -2.88 -5.33 2.62
C ALA A 29 -3.96 -4.28 2.95
N ALA A 30 -3.90 -3.68 4.14
CA ALA A 30 -4.91 -2.71 4.58
C ALA A 30 -4.73 -1.31 3.93
N CYS A 31 -3.48 -0.91 3.66
CA CYS A 31 -3.14 0.42 3.17
C CYS A 31 -2.06 0.37 2.07
N PHE A 32 -2.09 1.39 1.20
CA PHE A 32 -1.11 1.59 0.14
C PHE A 32 -0.60 3.02 0.20
N SER A 33 0.72 3.18 0.38
CA SER A 33 1.39 4.48 0.42
C SER A 33 2.11 4.77 -0.89
N ILE A 34 1.96 6.00 -1.40
CA ILE A 34 2.72 6.46 -2.57
C ILE A 34 4.22 6.53 -2.31
N TYR A 35 4.64 6.63 -1.04
CA TYR A 35 6.05 6.66 -0.66
C TYR A 35 6.68 5.27 -0.63
N ALA A 36 5.90 4.25 -0.27
CA ALA A 36 6.32 2.86 -0.45
C ALA A 36 6.50 2.54 -1.94
N PHE A 37 5.61 3.07 -2.79
CA PHE A 37 5.78 3.02 -4.24
C PHE A 37 7.07 3.72 -4.71
N ASP A 38 7.33 4.95 -4.24
CA ASP A 38 8.53 5.71 -4.63
C ASP A 38 9.82 4.96 -4.29
N ALA A 39 9.87 4.35 -3.10
CA ALA A 39 11.02 3.57 -2.65
C ALA A 39 11.31 2.33 -3.53
N LEU A 40 10.31 1.81 -4.22
CA LEU A 40 10.36 0.61 -5.08
C LEU A 40 10.06 0.94 -6.57
N LYS A 41 10.11 2.22 -6.96
CA LYS A 41 9.65 2.71 -8.26
C LYS A 41 10.38 2.05 -9.43
N SER A 42 11.70 1.88 -9.32
CA SER A 42 12.54 1.26 -10.35
C SER A 42 12.15 -0.19 -10.64
N GLU A 43 11.81 -0.93 -9.60
CA GLU A 43 11.48 -2.35 -9.64
C GLU A 43 10.02 -2.54 -10.08
N LEU A 44 9.10 -1.79 -9.47
CA LEU A 44 7.67 -1.81 -9.82
C LEU A 44 7.40 -1.32 -11.24
N GLY A 45 8.24 -0.42 -11.77
CA GLY A 45 8.15 0.06 -13.15
C GLY A 45 8.49 -1.01 -14.20
N ARG A 46 9.27 -2.04 -13.84
CA ARG A 46 9.67 -3.14 -14.72
C ARG A 46 8.68 -4.30 -14.73
N LEU A 47 7.78 -4.37 -13.75
CA LEU A 47 6.76 -5.41 -13.68
C LEU A 47 5.81 -5.33 -14.88
N LYS A 48 5.36 -6.50 -15.35
CA LYS A 48 4.29 -6.56 -16.35
C LYS A 48 2.95 -6.19 -15.73
N GLU A 49 2.71 -6.66 -14.50
CA GLU A 49 1.43 -6.56 -13.83
C GLU A 49 1.58 -6.48 -12.31
N PHE A 50 0.86 -5.54 -11.70
CA PHE A 50 0.77 -5.38 -10.25
C PHE A 50 -0.70 -5.48 -9.81
N GLU A 51 -1.00 -6.36 -8.86
CA GLU A 51 -2.36 -6.53 -8.33
C GLU A 51 -2.36 -6.22 -6.84
N PHE A 52 -3.25 -5.32 -6.43
CA PHE A 52 -3.41 -4.94 -5.03
C PHE A 52 -4.85 -5.17 -4.58
N ILE A 53 -5.03 -5.81 -3.43
CA ILE A 53 -6.34 -5.99 -2.79
C ILE A 53 -6.32 -5.31 -1.42
N PHE A 54 -7.22 -4.36 -1.23
CA PHE A 54 -7.50 -3.82 0.10
C PHE A 54 -8.23 -4.88 0.92
N THR A 55 -7.61 -5.32 2.01
CA THR A 55 -8.18 -6.36 2.91
C THR A 55 -9.36 -5.85 3.72
N SER A 56 -9.46 -4.54 3.93
CA SER A 56 -10.64 -3.85 4.45
C SER A 56 -11.55 -3.32 3.32
N PRO A 57 -12.87 -3.20 3.56
CA PRO A 57 -13.83 -2.64 2.61
C PRO A 57 -13.71 -1.10 2.52
N THR A 58 -12.51 -0.60 2.22
CA THR A 58 -12.20 0.84 2.18
C THR A 58 -12.86 1.54 0.99
N PHE A 59 -13.14 0.81 -0.10
CA PHE A 59 -13.66 1.38 -1.36
C PHE A 59 -14.96 0.69 -1.84
N VAL A 60 -15.67 -0.01 -0.96
CA VAL A 60 -16.92 -0.68 -1.33
C VAL A 60 -18.05 0.36 -1.38
N PRO A 61 -18.84 0.44 -2.48
CA PRO A 61 -19.91 1.43 -2.64
C PRO A 61 -21.01 1.40 -1.57
N ASN A 62 -21.11 0.33 -0.78
CA ASN A 62 -22.20 0.08 0.16
C ASN A 62 -22.14 0.88 1.48
N GLY A 63 -21.43 2.01 1.53
CA GLY A 63 -21.45 2.86 2.73
C GLY A 63 -20.85 4.25 2.62
N ALA A 64 -19.86 4.47 1.72
CA ALA A 64 -19.08 5.72 1.73
C ALA A 64 -19.13 6.54 0.42
N VAL A 65 -19.67 6.00 -0.69
CA VAL A 65 -19.57 6.68 -1.99
C VAL A 65 -20.90 7.21 -2.52
N ASP A 66 -22.05 6.73 -2.02
CA ASP A 66 -23.36 7.13 -2.59
C ASP A 66 -24.39 7.68 -1.59
N ARG A 67 -23.96 7.95 -0.37
CA ARG A 67 -24.67 8.86 0.51
C ARG A 67 -23.64 9.75 1.17
N LEU A 68 -23.54 10.99 0.68
CA LEU A 68 -23.45 12.12 1.60
C LEU A 68 -24.62 11.99 2.58
N LYS A 69 -24.53 11.07 3.56
CA LYS A 69 -25.29 11.20 4.79
C LYS A 69 -24.93 12.60 5.24
N LYS A 70 -25.92 13.49 5.29
CA LYS A 70 -25.76 14.78 5.95
C LYS A 70 -25.41 14.46 7.40
N GLU A 71 -24.12 14.28 7.66
CA GLU A 71 -23.61 14.12 9.00
C GLU A 71 -24.02 15.38 9.77
N ARG A 72 -24.52 15.18 10.99
CA ARG A 72 -24.90 16.28 11.86
C ARG A 72 -23.68 17.19 12.02
N ARG A 73 -23.85 18.52 11.95
CA ARG A 73 -22.74 19.46 12.20
C ARG A 73 -22.11 19.12 13.55
N GLU A 74 -20.93 18.53 13.51
CA GLU A 74 -20.08 18.31 14.67
C GLU A 74 -19.35 19.64 14.93
N PHE A 75 -19.68 20.32 16.04
CA PHE A 75 -19.03 21.57 16.45
C PHE A 75 -17.69 21.33 17.14
N PHE A 76 -17.32 20.06 17.32
CA PHE A 76 -16.08 19.59 17.91
C PHE A 76 -15.53 18.51 17.01
N ILE A 77 -14.28 18.65 16.57
CA ILE A 77 -13.61 17.67 15.71
C ILE A 77 -13.25 16.46 16.58
N PRO A 78 -13.87 15.28 16.38
CA PRO A 78 -13.48 14.08 17.12
C PRO A 78 -12.03 13.73 16.74
N LEU A 79 -11.14 13.72 17.73
CA LEU A 79 -9.69 13.56 17.55
C LEU A 79 -9.24 12.16 17.07
N ALA A 80 -10.15 11.28 16.66
CA ALA A 80 -9.82 9.93 16.21
C ALA A 80 -10.89 9.37 15.28
N ARG A 81 -10.91 9.81 14.01
CA ARG A 81 -11.55 9.02 12.95
C ARG A 81 -10.48 8.11 12.31
N PRO A 82 -10.80 6.86 11.92
CA PRO A 82 -9.94 6.01 11.10
C PRO A 82 -9.63 6.63 9.71
N GLU A 83 -10.22 7.78 9.40
CA GLU A 83 -9.91 8.61 8.23
C GLU A 83 -8.48 9.16 8.23
N GLY A 84 -7.73 9.07 9.35
CA GLY A 84 -6.27 9.20 9.34
C GLY A 84 -5.59 8.20 8.38
N ALA A 85 -6.21 7.05 8.10
CA ALA A 85 -5.71 6.10 7.10
C ALA A 85 -5.81 6.62 5.65
N LEU A 86 -6.69 7.60 5.38
CA LEU A 86 -6.78 8.28 4.09
C LEU A 86 -5.83 9.49 4.00
N SER A 87 -5.51 10.11 5.13
CA SER A 87 -4.65 11.30 5.23
C SER A 87 -3.17 10.97 5.46
N GLY A 88 -2.84 9.68 5.55
CA GLY A 88 -1.50 9.19 5.82
C GLY A 88 -1.15 9.20 7.30
N SER A 89 -0.21 8.35 7.71
CA SER A 89 0.35 8.38 9.06
C SER A 89 1.03 9.73 9.33
N GLU A 90 1.28 10.08 10.61
CA GLU A 90 2.01 11.31 10.97
C GLU A 90 3.33 11.49 10.20
N PHE A 91 3.91 10.39 9.73
CA PHE A 91 5.12 10.38 8.90
C PHE A 91 4.85 10.73 7.44
N GLU A 92 3.74 10.30 6.83
CA GLU A 92 3.35 10.80 5.51
C GLU A 92 3.13 12.32 5.53
N ILE A 93 2.66 12.85 6.67
CA ILE A 93 2.54 14.29 6.92
C ILE A 93 3.92 14.96 6.95
N GLN A 94 4.95 14.33 7.53
CA GLN A 94 6.32 14.86 7.47
C GLN A 94 6.90 14.82 6.04
N LEU A 95 6.61 13.79 5.24
CA LEU A 95 7.04 13.74 3.84
C LEU A 95 6.29 14.75 2.95
N ARG A 96 5.06 15.12 3.29
CA ARG A 96 4.31 16.19 2.62
C ARG A 96 5.04 17.54 2.66
N ASN A 97 5.80 17.79 3.73
CA ASN A 97 6.61 19.01 3.86
C ASN A 97 7.83 19.07 2.93
N LYS A 98 8.21 17.96 2.27
CA LYS A 98 9.34 17.92 1.32
C LYS A 98 9.01 18.48 -0.07
N MET A 99 7.80 19.02 -0.32
CA MET A 99 7.32 19.54 -1.62
C MET A 99 7.36 18.54 -2.80
N THR A 100 7.87 17.32 -2.62
CA THR A 100 7.97 16.27 -3.64
C THR A 100 6.70 15.45 -3.82
N GLN A 101 5.74 15.55 -2.88
CA GLN A 101 4.52 14.75 -2.88
C GLN A 101 3.73 14.87 -4.20
N ARG A 102 3.65 16.08 -4.77
CA ARG A 102 2.91 16.30 -6.03
C ARG A 102 3.55 15.58 -7.22
N ALA A 103 4.88 15.53 -7.27
CA ALA A 103 5.60 14.82 -8.32
C ALA A 103 5.43 13.31 -8.16
N VAL A 104 5.69 12.79 -6.96
CA VAL A 104 5.55 11.35 -6.63
C VAL A 104 4.11 10.86 -6.86
N ALA A 105 3.11 11.63 -6.44
CA ALA A 105 1.71 11.28 -6.64
C ALA A 105 1.32 11.26 -8.12
N ARG A 106 1.85 12.18 -8.95
CA ARG A 106 1.60 12.18 -10.40
C ARG A 106 2.20 10.95 -11.06
N GLU A 107 3.45 10.65 -10.76
CA GLU A 107 4.14 9.47 -11.32
C GLU A 107 3.48 8.17 -10.86
N CYS A 108 3.11 8.09 -9.58
CA CYS A 108 2.37 6.95 -9.05
C CYS A 108 1.03 6.80 -9.79
N ALA A 109 0.26 7.88 -9.96
CA ALA A 109 -1.01 7.82 -10.68
C ALA A 109 -0.86 7.40 -12.15
N GLU A 110 0.22 7.82 -12.83
CA GLU A 110 0.52 7.35 -14.19
C GLU A 110 0.90 5.87 -14.22
N TRP A 111 1.72 5.42 -13.27
CA TRP A 111 2.09 4.02 -13.13
C TRP A 111 0.87 3.14 -12.85
N ILE A 112 -0.01 3.57 -11.92
CA ILE A 112 -1.23 2.84 -11.57
C ILE A 112 -2.09 2.61 -12.81
N ARG A 113 -2.33 3.66 -13.61
CA ARG A 113 -3.14 3.57 -14.84
C ARG A 113 -2.57 2.60 -15.88
N LYS A 114 -1.25 2.41 -15.92
CA LYS A 114 -0.56 1.61 -16.95
C LYS A 114 -0.33 0.16 -16.53
N ARG A 115 -0.06 -0.10 -15.25
CA ARG A 115 0.53 -1.38 -14.78
C ARG A 115 -0.17 -2.01 -13.58
N ALA A 116 -0.98 -1.25 -12.83
CA ALA A 116 -1.55 -1.72 -11.58
C ALA A 116 -3.06 -1.93 -11.67
N ARG A 117 -3.56 -2.92 -10.93
CA ARG A 117 -4.98 -3.14 -10.69
C ARG A 117 -5.25 -3.17 -9.21
N PHE A 118 -6.08 -2.25 -8.75
CA PHE A 118 -6.55 -2.20 -7.37
C PHE A 118 -7.96 -2.77 -7.28
N LYS A 119 -8.18 -3.63 -6.29
CA LYS A 119 -9.49 -4.14 -5.91
C LYS A 119 -9.66 -3.97 -4.39
N SER A 120 -10.90 -3.97 -3.92
CA SER A 120 -11.20 -3.95 -2.49
C SER A 120 -12.06 -5.16 -2.17
N ASN A 121 -11.84 -5.75 -0.99
CA ASN A 121 -12.68 -6.83 -0.50
C ASN A 121 -14.12 -6.32 -0.31
N ALA A 122 -15.07 -6.89 -1.05
CA ALA A 122 -16.49 -6.56 -0.94
C ALA A 122 -17.15 -7.18 0.30
N THR A 123 -16.52 -8.19 0.89
CA THR A 123 -17.05 -8.91 2.06
C THR A 123 -16.56 -8.29 3.36
N ALA A 124 -17.34 -8.43 4.43
CA ALA A 124 -16.95 -8.05 5.78
C ALA A 124 -16.04 -9.10 6.47
N ALA A 125 -15.70 -10.19 5.77
CA ALA A 125 -14.85 -11.24 6.32
C ALA A 125 -13.38 -10.78 6.34
N PRO A 126 -12.64 -11.03 7.43
CA PRO A 126 -11.23 -10.70 7.50
C PRO A 126 -10.45 -11.52 6.46
N MET A 127 -9.72 -10.82 5.59
CA MET A 127 -8.84 -11.44 4.60
C MET A 127 -7.41 -11.48 5.15
N GLN A 128 -6.74 -12.62 4.99
CA GLN A 128 -5.34 -12.74 5.37
C GLN A 128 -4.47 -11.81 4.52
N GLN A 129 -3.55 -11.10 5.17
CA GLN A 129 -2.69 -10.12 4.53
C GLN A 129 -1.35 -10.75 4.16
N PHE A 130 -0.93 -10.58 2.90
CA PHE A 130 0.29 -11.19 2.36
C PHE A 130 0.75 -10.49 1.08
N ALA A 131 2.00 -10.71 0.69
CA ALA A 131 2.49 -10.40 -0.64
C ALA A 131 3.04 -11.64 -1.34
N HIS A 132 2.83 -11.74 -2.64
CA HIS A 132 3.32 -12.81 -3.50
C HIS A 132 4.05 -12.20 -4.70
N ILE A 133 5.27 -12.66 -4.93
CA ILE A 133 6.11 -12.23 -6.04
C ILE A 133 6.37 -13.45 -6.92
N GLN A 134 5.98 -13.33 -8.18
CA GLN A 134 6.09 -14.39 -9.17
C GLN A 134 7.25 -14.11 -10.13
N LYS A 135 8.29 -14.93 -10.05
CA LYS A 135 9.45 -14.94 -10.94
C LYS A 135 9.46 -16.25 -11.73
N SER A 136 10.05 -16.23 -12.94
CA SER A 136 10.10 -17.43 -13.79
C SER A 136 10.91 -18.54 -13.11
N GLY A 137 10.20 -19.47 -12.45
CA GLY A 137 10.77 -20.63 -11.75
C GLY A 137 10.84 -20.53 -10.22
N THR A 138 10.66 -19.34 -9.62
CA THR A 138 10.65 -19.16 -8.17
C THR A 138 9.50 -18.27 -7.73
N GLU A 139 8.76 -18.70 -6.71
CA GLU A 139 7.68 -17.92 -6.11
C GLU A 139 8.03 -17.60 -4.65
N THR A 140 7.94 -16.32 -4.31
CA THR A 140 8.27 -15.84 -2.96
C THR A 140 7.02 -15.23 -2.34
N ALA A 141 6.70 -15.65 -1.12
CA ALA A 141 5.56 -15.13 -0.37
C ALA A 141 6.02 -14.49 0.95
N TYR A 142 5.49 -13.31 1.27
CA TYR A 142 5.75 -12.58 2.49
C TYR A 142 4.51 -12.56 3.37
N MET A 143 4.65 -13.01 4.61
CA MET A 143 3.56 -13.14 5.58
C MET A 143 4.10 -12.98 7.00
N PRO A 144 3.42 -12.25 7.91
CA PRO A 144 2.27 -11.37 7.66
C PRO A 144 2.71 -9.99 7.11
N LEU A 145 1.90 -9.38 6.24
CA LEU A 145 2.15 -8.03 5.72
C LEU A 145 0.97 -7.11 6.04
N SER A 146 1.09 -6.25 7.04
CA SER A 146 -0.02 -5.37 7.49
C SER A 146 -0.43 -4.34 6.44
N GLY A 147 0.56 -3.61 5.93
CA GLY A 147 0.40 -2.50 5.00
C GLY A 147 1.48 -2.49 3.93
N PHE A 148 1.29 -1.64 2.92
CA PHE A 148 2.32 -1.28 1.96
C PHE A 148 2.73 0.17 2.19
N THR A 149 3.43 0.41 3.29
CA THR A 149 3.92 1.74 3.72
C THR A 149 5.43 1.77 3.88
N ALA A 150 6.03 2.96 3.94
CA ALA A 150 7.47 3.11 4.18
C ALA A 150 7.92 2.52 5.54
N VAL A 151 7.03 2.52 6.53
CA VAL A 151 7.25 1.90 7.85
C VAL A 151 7.25 0.38 7.73
N ASP A 152 6.26 -0.20 7.04
CA ASP A 152 6.18 -1.66 6.84
C ASP A 152 7.39 -2.20 6.07
N LEU A 153 7.89 -1.44 5.08
CA LEU A 153 9.10 -1.79 4.33
C LEU A 153 10.40 -1.65 5.15
N GLY A 154 10.33 -1.10 6.37
CA GLY A 154 11.49 -0.90 7.25
C GLY A 154 12.37 0.29 6.88
N TYR A 155 11.92 1.16 5.96
CA TYR A 155 12.66 2.37 5.59
C TYR A 155 12.51 3.51 6.60
N GLN A 156 11.54 3.40 7.51
CA GLN A 156 11.29 4.36 8.58
C GLN A 156 10.85 3.65 9.87
N ARG A 157 11.16 4.25 11.02
CA ARG A 157 10.81 3.79 12.37
C ARG A 157 9.91 4.80 13.05
#